data_AF-A0A926IFN4-F1
#
_entry.id   AF-A0A926IFN4-F1
#
_cell.length_a   1.000
_cell.length_b   1.000
_cell.length_c   1.000
_cell.angle_alpha   90.00
_cell.angle_beta   90.00
_cell.angle_gamma   90.00
#
_symmetry.space_group_name_H-M   'P 1'
#
loop_
_entity.id
_entity.type
_entity.pdbx_description
1 polymer ?
#
loop_
_entity_poly.entity_id
_entity_poly.type
_entity_poly.pdbx_seq_one_letter_code
_entity_poly.pdbx_strand_id
1 'polypeptide(L)'
;MKSKGNGISIKYLAKGLLIALIFSIIFIIIISFLLRFTSLRESKVSLFNNIAMILSIAIGSIYISFKVKENGWLNGGILGLLYYLVIIFLNVVFFRNLDTNALMLTKLILSTFSGIIGGIIGINIR
;
A
#
# COMPACT_ATOMS: atom_id res chain seq x y z
N MET A 1 -25.36 15.15 19.62
CA MET A 1 -24.65 14.90 18.35
C MET A 1 -23.18 15.30 18.54
N LYS A 2 -22.26 14.33 18.63
CA LYS A 2 -20.81 14.66 18.67
C LYS A 2 -20.43 15.19 17.29
N SER A 3 -20.01 16.44 17.24
CA SER A 3 -19.29 17.03 16.11
C SER A 3 -18.09 16.12 15.81
N LYS A 4 -18.26 15.27 14.78
CA LYS A 4 -17.21 14.39 14.25
C LYS A 4 -16.30 15.30 13.45
N GLY A 5 -15.16 15.64 14.05
CA GLY A 5 -14.12 16.35 13.34
C GLY A 5 -13.75 15.56 12.09
N ASN A 6 -13.85 16.20 10.93
CA ASN A 6 -13.43 15.74 9.61
C ASN A 6 -11.90 15.55 9.51
N GLY A 7 -11.26 15.10 10.58
CA GLY A 7 -9.81 14.99 10.71
C GLY A 7 -9.34 13.57 10.42
N ILE A 8 -8.42 13.46 9.47
CA ILE A 8 -7.64 12.23 9.27
C ILE A 8 -7.04 11.83 10.61
N SER A 9 -7.35 10.61 11.07
CA SER A 9 -6.83 10.13 12.34
C SER A 9 -5.39 9.66 12.16
N ILE A 10 -4.44 10.59 12.33
CA ILE A 10 -2.99 10.39 12.15
C ILE A 10 -2.48 9.12 12.86
N LYS A 11 -2.98 8.83 14.07
CA LYS A 11 -2.63 7.62 14.82
C LYS A 11 -2.98 6.32 14.07
N TYR A 12 -4.17 6.26 13.46
CA TYR A 12 -4.58 5.09 12.68
C TYR A 12 -3.86 5.04 11.35
N LEU A 13 -3.62 6.20 10.72
CA LEU A 13 -2.84 6.31 9.48
C LEU A 13 -1.43 5.71 9.65
N ALA A 14 -0.71 6.12 10.69
CA ALA A 14 0.63 5.58 10.99
C ALA A 14 0.61 4.07 11.23
N LYS A 15 -0.38 3.57 12.00
CA LYS A 15 -0.54 2.12 12.23
C LYS A 15 -0.87 1.35 10.96
N GLY A 16 -1.77 1.86 10.13
CA GLY A 16 -2.13 1.24 8.86
C GLY A 16 -0.95 1.20 7.90
N LEU A 17 -0.16 2.28 7.85
CA LEU A 17 1.07 2.34 7.04
C LEU A 17 2.08 1.28 7.50
N LEU A 18 2.30 1.14 8.81
CA LEU A 18 3.16 0.09 9.35
C LEU A 18 2.64 -1.32 9.01
N ILE A 19 1.33 -1.56 9.12
CA ILE A 19 0.72 -2.84 8.73
C ILE A 19 0.97 -3.11 7.25
N ALA A 20 0.75 -2.14 6.37
CA ALA A 20 1.01 -2.30 4.93
C ALA A 20 2.47 -2.64 4.65
N LEU A 21 3.43 -1.96 5.29
CA LEU A 21 4.86 -2.25 5.14
C LEU A 21 5.23 -3.65 5.63
N ILE A 22 4.69 -4.09 6.77
CA ILE A 22 4.92 -5.45 7.29
C ILE A 22 4.40 -6.49 6.31
N PHE A 23 3.19 -6.33 5.80
CA PHE A 23 2.63 -7.24 4.79
C PHE A 23 3.43 -7.25 3.50
N SER A 24 3.97 -6.09 3.09
CA SER A 24 4.86 -6.04 1.93
C SER A 24 6.11 -6.89 2.11
N ILE A 25 6.76 -6.79 3.28
CA ILE A 25 7.92 -7.64 3.62
C ILE A 25 7.53 -9.11 3.58
N ILE A 26 6.38 -9.49 4.16
CA ILE A 26 5.88 -10.87 4.14
C ILE A 26 5.70 -11.36 2.70
N PHE A 27 5.03 -10.58 1.84
CA PHE A 27 4.83 -10.96 0.45
C PHE A 27 6.14 -11.04 -0.34
N ILE A 28 7.10 -10.15 -0.09
CA ILE A 28 8.43 -10.20 -0.73
C ILE A 28 9.16 -11.50 -0.35
N ILE A 29 9.08 -11.92 0.91
CA ILE A 29 9.64 -13.20 1.38
C ILE A 29 8.96 -14.36 0.64
N ILE A 30 7.63 -14.36 0.55
CA ILE A 30 6.87 -15.39 -0.18
C ILE A 30 7.29 -15.45 -1.65
N ILE A 31 7.40 -14.29 -2.33
CA ILE A 31 7.86 -14.20 -3.72
C ILE A 31 9.29 -14.75 -3.86
N SER A 32 10.17 -14.46 -2.91
CA SER A 32 11.55 -14.95 -2.90
C SER A 32 11.61 -16.49 -2.79
N PHE A 33 10.79 -17.08 -1.93
CA PHE A 33 10.66 -18.54 -1.82
C PHE A 33 10.08 -19.16 -3.09
N LEU A 34 9.06 -18.53 -3.70
CA LEU A 34 8.51 -18.99 -4.97
C LEU A 34 9.58 -19.00 -6.06
N LEU A 35 10.35 -17.92 -6.20
CA LEU A 35 11.46 -17.84 -7.18
C LEU A 35 12.54 -18.88 -6.92
N ARG A 36 12.80 -19.23 -5.65
CA ARG A 36 13.80 -20.25 -5.31
C ARG A 36 13.37 -21.66 -5.71
N PHE A 37 12.10 -22.00 -5.53
CA PHE A 37 11.59 -23.36 -5.70
C PHE A 37 10.87 -23.61 -7.02
N THR A 38 10.62 -22.57 -7.81
CA THR A 38 9.95 -22.69 -9.11
C THR A 38 10.78 -22.07 -10.22
N SER A 39 10.63 -22.57 -11.45
CA SER A 39 11.26 -22.00 -12.65
C SER A 39 10.51 -20.75 -13.16
N LEU A 40 10.10 -19.87 -12.24
CA LEU A 40 9.46 -18.61 -12.59
C LEU A 40 10.43 -17.74 -13.39
N ARG A 41 10.03 -17.35 -14.60
CA ARG A 41 10.80 -16.38 -15.39
C ARG A 41 10.88 -15.05 -14.66
N GLU A 42 12.04 -14.41 -14.72
CA GLU A 42 12.28 -13.07 -14.15
C GLU A 42 11.26 -12.03 -14.66
N SER A 43 10.75 -12.19 -15.89
CA SER A 43 9.70 -11.33 -16.45
C SER A 43 8.41 -11.29 -15.63
N LYS A 44 8.14 -12.31 -14.80
CA LYS A 44 6.97 -12.37 -13.90
C LYS A 44 7.23 -11.69 -12.55
N VAL A 45 8.48 -11.42 -12.17
CA VAL A 45 8.85 -10.85 -10.86
C VAL A 45 8.20 -9.48 -10.67
N SER A 46 8.24 -8.63 -11.70
CA SER A 46 7.61 -7.30 -11.66
C SER A 46 6.10 -7.38 -11.44
N LEU A 47 5.42 -8.37 -12.05
CA LEU A 47 3.99 -8.59 -11.86
C LEU A 47 3.66 -9.00 -10.42
N PHE A 48 4.38 -9.99 -9.87
CA PHE A 48 4.16 -10.43 -8.49
C PHE A 48 4.45 -9.32 -7.48
N ASN A 49 5.49 -8.51 -7.72
CA ASN A 49 5.78 -7.36 -6.87
C ASN A 49 4.64 -6.32 -6.87
N ASN A 50 4.04 -6.05 -8.03
CA ASN A 50 2.90 -5.14 -8.11
C ASN A 50 1.66 -5.71 -7.39
N ILE A 51 1.41 -7.02 -7.48
CA ILE A 51 0.33 -7.69 -6.75
C ILE A 51 0.57 -7.58 -5.24
N ALA A 52 1.78 -7.87 -4.77
CA ALA A 52 2.16 -7.73 -3.37
C ALA A 52 1.94 -6.30 -2.84
N MET A 53 2.32 -5.29 -3.63
CA MET A 53 2.08 -3.89 -3.31
C MET A 53 0.58 -3.60 -3.14
N ILE A 54 -0.25 -4.00 -4.11
CA ILE A 54 -1.70 -3.80 -4.08
C ILE A 54 -2.32 -4.46 -2.84
N LEU A 55 -1.97 -5.71 -2.56
CA LEU A 55 -2.50 -6.45 -1.41
C LEU A 55 -2.09 -5.81 -0.08
N SER A 56 -0.83 -5.39 0.04
CA SER A 56 -0.31 -4.74 1.24
C SER A 56 -1.05 -3.44 1.56
N ILE A 57 -1.22 -2.60 0.54
CA ILE A 57 -1.95 -1.33 0.64
C ILE A 57 -3.42 -1.58 0.95
N ALA A 58 -4.04 -2.56 0.30
CA ALA A 58 -5.44 -2.92 0.56
C ALA A 58 -5.63 -3.32 2.02
N ILE A 59 -4.78 -4.20 2.57
CA ILE A 59 -4.85 -4.64 3.97
C ILE A 59 -4.69 -3.47 4.94
N GLY A 60 -3.70 -2.60 4.73
CA GLY A 60 -3.50 -1.40 5.55
C GLY A 60 -4.67 -0.42 5.46
N SER A 61 -5.22 -0.21 4.26
CA SER A 61 -6.35 0.70 4.01
C SER A 61 -7.65 0.18 4.62
N ILE A 62 -7.89 -1.13 4.53
CA ILE A 62 -9.02 -1.81 5.16
C ILE A 62 -8.92 -1.62 6.67
N TYR A 63 -7.74 -1.84 7.27
CA TYR A 63 -7.54 -1.68 8.71
C TYR A 63 -7.89 -0.27 9.20
N ILE A 64 -7.40 0.78 8.53
CA ILE A 64 -7.71 2.17 8.93
C ILE A 64 -9.19 2.42 8.80
N SER A 65 -9.78 2.06 7.66
CA SER A 65 -11.17 2.37 7.34
C SER A 65 -12.14 1.64 8.27
N PHE A 66 -11.80 0.42 8.68
CA PHE A 66 -12.53 -0.34 9.69
C PHE A 66 -12.47 0.33 11.08
N LYS A 67 -11.34 0.95 11.46
CA LYS A 67 -11.17 1.63 12.75
C LYS A 67 -11.76 3.04 12.80
N VAL A 68 -11.57 3.82 11.74
CA VAL A 68 -12.05 5.20 11.63
C VAL A 68 -13.55 5.25 11.29
N LYS A 69 -14.05 4.27 10.53
CA LYS A 69 -15.45 4.13 10.10
C LYS A 69 -16.00 5.36 9.34
N GLU A 70 -15.10 6.17 8.78
CA GLU A 70 -15.43 7.39 8.02
C GLU A 70 -14.43 7.61 6.89
N ASN A 71 -14.90 8.23 5.79
CA ASN A 71 -14.07 8.69 4.67
C ASN A 71 -13.04 7.66 4.17
N GLY A 72 -13.48 6.42 3.93
CA GLY A 72 -12.60 5.27 3.67
C GLY A 72 -11.82 5.43 2.37
N TRP A 73 -12.47 5.96 1.34
CA TRP A 73 -11.80 6.32 0.08
C TRP A 73 -10.64 7.30 0.32
N LEU A 74 -10.83 8.31 1.17
CA LEU A 74 -9.82 9.33 1.46
C LEU A 74 -8.70 8.77 2.35
N ASN A 75 -9.05 8.10 3.45
CA ASN A 75 -8.08 7.49 4.36
C ASN A 75 -7.24 6.41 3.65
N GLY A 76 -7.88 5.59 2.82
CA GLY A 76 -7.21 4.59 2.00
C GLY A 76 -6.32 5.20 0.92
N GLY A 77 -6.81 6.19 0.19
CA GLY A 77 -6.02 6.90 -0.82
C GLY A 77 -4.77 7.57 -0.25
N ILE A 78 -4.89 8.23 0.90
CA ILE A 78 -3.75 8.84 1.60
C ILE A 78 -2.77 7.76 2.07
N LEU A 79 -3.24 6.61 2.57
CA LEU A 79 -2.34 5.51 2.91
C LEU A 79 -1.58 5.00 1.67
N GLY A 80 -2.28 4.76 0.55
CA GLY A 80 -1.66 4.29 -0.69
C GLY A 80 -0.59 5.24 -1.22
N LEU A 81 -0.90 6.55 -1.20
CA LEU A 81 0.04 7.60 -1.57
C LEU A 81 1.26 7.63 -0.65
N LEU A 82 1.04 7.69 0.68
CA LEU A 82 2.13 7.72 1.66
C LEU A 82 3.00 6.47 1.60
N TYR A 83 2.39 5.30 1.43
CA TYR A 83 3.10 4.04 1.24
C TYR A 83 4.06 4.15 0.06
N TYR A 84 3.60 4.59 -1.10
CA TYR A 84 4.47 4.64 -2.27
C TYR A 84 5.53 5.74 -2.18
N LEU A 85 5.24 6.85 -1.50
CA LEU A 85 6.25 7.86 -1.17
C LEU A 85 7.36 7.29 -0.27
N VAL A 86 7.02 6.45 0.71
CA VAL A 86 8.02 5.71 1.50
C VAL A 86 8.85 4.80 0.61
N ILE A 87 8.24 4.07 -0.33
CA ILE A 87 8.99 3.21 -1.28
C ILE A 87 9.94 4.02 -2.17
N ILE A 88 9.51 5.18 -2.65
CA ILE A 88 10.37 6.09 -3.42
C ILE A 88 11.54 6.58 -2.56
N PHE A 89 11.26 7.00 -1.32
CA PHE A 89 12.29 7.43 -0.38
C PHE A 89 13.33 6.34 -0.12
N LEU A 90 12.88 5.10 0.12
CA LEU A 90 13.77 3.95 0.26
C LEU A 90 14.59 3.70 -1.01
N ASN A 91 13.99 3.84 -2.20
CA ASN A 91 14.74 3.69 -3.46
C ASN A 91 15.90 4.68 -3.58
N VAL A 92 15.65 5.96 -3.25
CA VAL A 92 16.68 7.01 -3.26
C VAL A 92 17.79 6.69 -2.29
N VAL A 93 17.45 6.32 -1.05
CA VAL A 93 18.44 6.13 0.02
C VAL A 93 19.34 4.92 -0.25
N PHE A 94 18.75 3.79 -0.70
CA PHE A 94 19.49 2.54 -0.85
C PHE A 94 20.13 2.35 -2.22
N PHE A 95 19.44 2.77 -3.29
CA PHE A 95 19.90 2.52 -4.66
C PHE A 95 20.46 3.79 -5.33
N ARG A 96 20.30 4.96 -4.71
CA ARG A 96 20.74 6.28 -5.23
C ARG A 96 20.27 6.56 -6.66
N ASN A 97 19.19 5.89 -7.07
CA ASN A 97 18.60 6.06 -8.38
C ASN A 97 17.14 6.47 -8.21
N LEU A 98 16.73 7.45 -9.01
CA LEU A 98 15.35 7.83 -9.19
C LEU A 98 15.03 7.51 -10.65
N ASP A 99 14.40 6.36 -10.88
CA ASP A 99 13.79 6.09 -12.17
C ASP A 99 12.59 7.03 -12.33
N THR A 100 12.83 8.27 -12.78
CA THR A 100 11.81 9.30 -13.05
C THR A 100 10.94 8.97 -14.27
N ASN A 101 10.83 7.69 -14.60
CA ASN A 101 10.13 7.18 -15.76
C ASN A 101 8.62 7.08 -15.52
N ALA A 102 7.86 6.92 -16.61
CA ALA A 102 6.42 6.68 -16.58
C ALA A 102 6.00 5.56 -15.60
N LEU A 103 6.86 4.55 -15.41
CA LEU A 103 6.64 3.45 -14.46
C LEU A 103 6.47 3.91 -13.01
N MET A 104 7.21 4.93 -12.57
CA MET A 104 7.08 5.47 -11.21
C MET A 104 5.71 6.12 -11.03
N LEU A 105 5.27 6.92 -12.01
CA LEU A 105 3.96 7.56 -12.00
C LEU A 105 2.83 6.52 -12.03
N THR A 106 2.95 5.49 -12.88
CA THR A 106 1.97 4.39 -12.94
C THR A 106 1.82 3.71 -11.57
N LYS A 107 2.93 3.41 -10.89
CA LYS A 107 2.89 2.77 -9.57
C LYS A 107 2.33 3.69 -8.48
N LEU A 108 2.58 5.00 -8.55
CA LEU A 108 1.99 5.98 -7.62
C LEU A 108 0.47 6.06 -7.79
N ILE A 109 -0.02 6.07 -9.03
CA ILE A 109 -1.45 6.02 -9.33
C ILE A 109 -2.03 4.69 -8.84
N LEU A 110 -1.40 3.57 -9.20
CA LEU A 110 -1.88 2.22 -8.86
C LEU A 110 -1.96 1.99 -7.34
N SER A 111 -0.95 2.44 -6.59
CA SER A 111 -0.93 2.37 -5.12
C SER A 111 -2.03 3.23 -4.50
N THR A 112 -2.22 4.45 -4.99
CA THR A 112 -3.28 5.34 -4.51
C THR A 112 -4.66 4.75 -4.78
N PHE A 113 -4.93 4.27 -6.00
CA PHE A 113 -6.20 3.63 -6.38
C PHE A 113 -6.45 2.35 -5.58
N SER A 114 -5.43 1.51 -5.39
CA SER A 114 -5.52 0.34 -4.53
C SER A 114 -5.90 0.71 -3.09
N GLY A 115 -5.34 1.80 -2.57
CA GLY A 115 -5.68 2.33 -1.26
C GLY A 115 -7.13 2.81 -1.18
N ILE A 116 -7.59 3.56 -2.18
CA ILE A 116 -8.99 4.01 -2.29
C ILE A 116 -9.94 2.81 -2.25
N ILE A 117 -9.70 1.80 -3.09
CA ILE A 117 -10.54 0.60 -3.18
C ILE A 117 -10.54 -0.15 -1.84
N GLY A 118 -9.36 -0.43 -1.27
CA GLY A 118 -9.24 -1.09 0.03
C GLY A 118 -9.94 -0.30 1.15
N GLY A 119 -9.85 1.02 1.11
CA GLY A 119 -10.51 1.88 2.10
C GLY A 119 -12.03 1.89 1.99
N ILE A 120 -12.57 1.92 0.77
CA ILE A 120 -14.02 1.78 0.52
C ILE A 120 -14.50 0.42 1.05
N ILE A 121 -13.78 -0.65 0.74
CA ILE A 121 -14.10 -2.00 1.23
C ILE A 121 -14.09 -2.02 2.77
N GLY A 122 -13.06 -1.45 3.40
CA GLY A 122 -12.90 -1.46 4.86
C GLY A 122 -13.99 -0.73 5.65
N ILE A 123 -14.69 0.24 5.05
CA ILE A 123 -15.86 0.86 5.69
C ILE A 123 -17.07 -0.06 5.69
N ASN A 124 -17.24 -0.84 4.62
CA ASN A 124 -18.42 -1.68 4.42
C ASN A 124 -18.29 -3.05 5.09
N ILE A 125 -17.09 -3.44 5.51
CA ILE A 125 -16.87 -4.62 6.35
C ILE A 125 -17.38 -4.29 7.76
N ARG A 126 -18.55 -4.85 8.08
CA ARG A 126 -19.25 -4.70 9.37
C ARG A 126 -18.83 -5.78 10.35
#